data_AF-A0A2D4F7C5-F1
#
_entry.id   AF-A0A2D4F7C5-F1
#
_cell.length_a   1.000
_cell.length_b   1.000
_cell.length_c   1.000
_cell.angle_alpha   90.00
_cell.angle_beta   90.00
_cell.angle_gamma   90.00
#
_symmetry.space_group_name_H-M   'P 1'
#
loop_
_entity.id
_entity.type
_entity.pdbx_description
1 polymer ?
#
loop_
_entity_poly.entity_id
_entity_poly.type
_entity_poly.pdbx_seq_one_letter_code
_entity_poly.pdbx_strand_id
1 'polypeptide(L)'
;GCMPGANGNLCKVCIGQEGRVKASSRCLLGDPSGRSFGDVALLEHHNLLQNIQYLNSSGWATGCSPGDFGLVCPDGSRTAITAWRTCNLGSVPPSVVVTRRVTVTKVQDFLAKSQESSKISGFQLFESLRYGGSDLLFK
;
A
#
# COMPACT_ATOMS: atom_id res chain seq x y z
N GLY A 1 -10.03 2.52 15.09
CA GLY A 1 -9.40 2.36 13.77
C GLY A 1 -8.00 1.80 13.93
N CYS A 2 -7.33 1.53 12.82
CA CYS A 2 -5.90 1.24 12.81
C CYS A 2 -5.16 2.31 12.02
N MET A 3 -4.39 3.13 12.72
CA MET A 3 -3.54 4.15 12.15
C MET A 3 -2.12 3.94 12.72
N PRO A 4 -1.25 3.20 12.02
CA PRO A 4 0.11 2.97 12.46
C PRO A 4 0.83 4.29 12.79
N GLY A 5 1.48 4.35 13.95
CA GLY A 5 2.16 5.56 14.46
C GLY A 5 1.28 6.49 15.30
N ALA A 6 -0.02 6.22 15.44
CA ALA A 6 -0.90 6.94 16.36
C ALA A 6 -0.94 6.30 17.76
N ASN A 7 -1.55 6.99 18.73
CA ASN A 7 -1.75 6.51 20.10
C ASN A 7 -3.24 6.40 20.47
N GLY A 8 -3.55 5.60 21.49
CA GLY A 8 -4.90 5.46 22.04
C GLY A 8 -5.88 4.76 21.09
N ASN A 9 -7.09 5.31 20.98
CA ASN A 9 -8.21 4.70 20.22
C ASN A 9 -7.95 4.54 18.71
N LEU A 10 -6.93 5.22 18.18
CA LEU A 10 -6.52 5.15 16.78
C LEU A 10 -5.70 3.89 16.44
N CYS A 11 -5.24 3.13 17.43
CA CYS A 11 -4.51 1.86 17.23
C CYS A 11 -5.26 0.63 17.77
N LYS A 12 -6.52 0.79 18.18
CA LYS A 12 -7.31 -0.24 18.87
C LYS A 12 -7.48 -1.55 18.10
N VAL A 13 -7.50 -1.47 16.77
CA VAL A 13 -7.73 -2.63 15.88
C VAL A 13 -6.50 -2.95 15.04
N CYS A 14 -5.34 -2.34 15.35
CA CYS A 14 -4.11 -2.66 14.64
C CYS A 14 -3.61 -4.04 15.04
N ILE A 15 -3.22 -4.83 14.04
CA ILE A 15 -2.52 -6.09 14.22
C ILE A 15 -1.03 -5.87 13.93
N GLY A 16 -0.20 -6.28 14.87
CA GLY A 16 1.25 -6.33 14.73
C GLY A 16 1.75 -7.66 15.27
N GLN A 17 2.93 -8.07 14.83
CA GLN A 17 3.63 -9.20 15.44
C GLN A 17 3.94 -8.85 16.92
N GLU A 18 3.68 -9.78 17.84
CA GLU A 18 3.90 -9.55 19.28
C GLU A 18 5.29 -8.94 19.56
N GLY A 19 5.32 -7.88 20.37
CA GLY A 19 6.55 -7.22 20.83
C GLY A 19 7.09 -6.12 19.91
N ARG A 20 6.54 -5.90 18.71
CA ARG A 20 6.90 -4.74 17.87
C ARG A 20 5.68 -4.20 17.15
N VAL A 21 5.21 -3.03 17.57
CA VAL A 21 4.38 -2.15 16.71
C VAL A 21 5.29 -1.68 15.57
N LYS A 22 5.51 -2.54 14.58
CA LYS A 22 6.19 -2.16 13.35
C LYS A 22 5.26 -1.19 12.64
N ALA A 23 5.73 0.03 12.43
CA ALA A 23 5.11 1.04 11.58
C ALA A 23 4.94 0.59 10.10
N SER A 24 5.18 -0.68 9.78
CA SER A 24 5.07 -1.29 8.46
C SER A 24 3.97 -2.36 8.37
N SER A 25 3.09 -2.48 9.38
CA SER A 25 1.91 -3.34 9.25
C SER A 25 1.01 -2.76 8.16
N ARG A 26 0.89 -3.47 7.03
CA ARG A 26 -0.14 -3.17 6.04
C ARG A 26 -1.50 -3.22 6.74
N CYS A 27 -2.41 -2.34 6.35
CA CYS A 27 -3.78 -2.39 6.84
C CYS A 27 -4.42 -3.70 6.40
N LEU A 28 -4.49 -4.66 7.32
CA LEU A 28 -5.20 -5.91 7.11
C LEU A 28 -6.70 -5.60 7.22
N LEU A 29 -7.47 -5.98 6.19
CA LEU A 29 -8.92 -5.79 6.20
C LEU A 29 -9.60 -6.69 7.24
N GLY A 30 -9.03 -7.87 7.48
CA GLY A 30 -9.53 -8.81 8.46
C GLY A 30 -8.47 -9.79 8.92
N ASP A 31 -8.88 -10.84 9.63
CA ASP A 31 -8.04 -11.98 9.99
C ASP A 31 -8.49 -13.26 9.28
N PRO A 32 -7.67 -14.34 9.28
CA PRO A 32 -8.07 -15.63 8.71
C PRO A 32 -9.31 -16.27 9.37
N SER A 33 -9.79 -15.72 10.50
CA SER A 33 -11.04 -16.15 11.14
C SER A 33 -12.28 -15.40 10.63
N GLY A 34 -12.10 -14.48 9.68
CA GLY A 34 -13.18 -13.72 9.05
C GLY A 34 -13.59 -12.47 9.81
N ARG A 35 -12.84 -12.04 10.83
CA ARG A 35 -13.12 -10.77 11.53
C ARG A 35 -12.67 -9.61 10.68
N SER A 36 -13.55 -8.66 10.40
CA SER A 36 -13.17 -7.35 9.83
C SER A 36 -12.66 -6.42 10.94
N PHE A 37 -11.60 -5.64 10.65
CA PHE A 37 -11.02 -4.67 11.58
C PHE A 37 -11.43 -3.22 11.31
N GLY A 38 -12.22 -2.99 10.27
CA GLY A 38 -12.76 -1.67 9.98
C GLY A 38 -13.71 -1.67 8.79
N ASP A 39 -14.57 -0.65 8.74
CA ASP A 39 -15.59 -0.51 7.70
C ASP A 39 -15.09 0.27 6.48
N VAL A 40 -14.04 1.09 6.65
CA VAL A 40 -13.49 1.97 5.63
C VAL A 40 -11.97 1.93 5.69
N ALA A 41 -11.34 1.86 4.52
CA ALA A 41 -9.89 1.98 4.34
C ALA A 41 -9.57 3.12 3.37
N LEU A 42 -8.53 3.90 3.68
CA LEU A 42 -7.99 4.92 2.80
C LEU A 42 -6.73 4.36 2.13
N LEU A 43 -6.82 4.14 0.82
CA LEU A 43 -5.77 3.51 0.02
C LEU A 43 -5.57 4.29 -1.27
N GLU A 44 -4.35 4.27 -1.80
CA GLU A 44 -4.11 4.75 -3.15
C GLU A 44 -4.73 3.79 -4.18
N HIS A 45 -5.19 4.34 -5.30
CA HIS A 45 -5.81 3.53 -6.36
C HIS A 45 -4.80 2.56 -7.00
N HIS A 46 -3.53 2.95 -7.08
CA HIS A 46 -2.49 2.09 -7.65
C HIS A 46 -2.29 0.87 -6.73
N ASN A 47 -2.12 -0.30 -7.34
CA ASN A 47 -2.00 -1.58 -6.66
C ASN A 47 -3.23 -2.02 -5.84
N LEU A 48 -4.37 -1.31 -5.83
CA LEU A 48 -5.56 -1.74 -5.07
C LEU A 48 -6.04 -3.14 -5.50
N LEU A 49 -6.24 -3.35 -6.81
CA LEU A 49 -6.66 -4.64 -7.35
C LEU A 49 -5.64 -5.75 -7.07
N GLN A 50 -4.36 -5.45 -7.26
CA GLN A 50 -3.27 -6.38 -7.00
C GLN A 50 -3.16 -6.73 -5.51
N ASN A 51 -3.37 -5.76 -4.63
CA ASN A 51 -3.40 -5.96 -3.18
C ASN A 51 -4.59 -6.83 -2.77
N ILE A 52 -5.79 -6.61 -3.32
CA ILE A 52 -6.96 -7.46 -3.05
C ILE A 52 -6.68 -8.90 -3.49
N GLN A 53 -6.13 -9.09 -4.69
CA GLN A 53 -5.76 -10.43 -5.19
C GLN A 53 -4.69 -11.10 -4.31
N TYR A 54 -3.68 -10.35 -3.88
CA TYR A 54 -2.64 -10.84 -2.97
C TYR A 54 -3.19 -11.18 -1.58
N LEU A 55 -4.11 -10.36 -1.05
CA LEU A 55 -4.74 -10.63 0.24
C LEU A 55 -5.56 -11.93 0.20
N ASN A 56 -6.23 -12.21 -0.92
CA ASN A 56 -6.92 -13.49 -1.10
C ASN A 56 -5.95 -14.68 -1.12
N SER A 57 -4.82 -14.59 -1.85
CA SER A 57 -3.82 -15.66 -1.90
C SER A 57 -3.05 -15.86 -0.59
N SER A 58 -2.92 -14.82 0.23
CA SER A 58 -2.24 -14.85 1.53
C SER A 58 -3.09 -15.39 2.69
N GLY A 59 -4.38 -15.68 2.46
CA GLY A 59 -5.30 -16.15 3.50
C GLY A 59 -5.97 -15.05 4.33
N TRP A 60 -5.55 -13.79 4.16
CA TRP A 60 -6.06 -12.65 4.93
C TRP A 60 -7.38 -12.08 4.41
N ALA A 61 -7.74 -12.40 3.17
CA ALA A 61 -9.02 -12.04 2.55
C ALA A 61 -9.65 -13.24 1.83
N THR A 62 -9.51 -14.44 2.41
CA THR A 62 -10.13 -15.65 1.87
C THR A 62 -11.64 -15.47 1.77
N GLY A 63 -12.18 -15.65 0.56
CA GLY A 63 -13.60 -15.47 0.28
C GLY A 63 -14.02 -14.04 -0.04
N CYS A 64 -13.11 -13.07 0.01
CA CYS A 64 -13.37 -11.72 -0.51
C CYS A 64 -13.03 -11.64 -2.00
N SER A 65 -13.97 -11.16 -2.79
CA SER A 65 -13.83 -10.84 -4.20
C SER A 65 -13.68 -9.32 -4.39
N PRO A 66 -13.08 -8.86 -5.50
CA PRO A 66 -13.05 -7.44 -5.81
C PRO A 66 -14.43 -6.77 -5.88
N GLY A 67 -15.50 -7.55 -6.14
CA GLY A 67 -16.88 -7.05 -6.18
C GLY A 67 -17.50 -6.78 -4.82
N ASP A 68 -16.89 -7.29 -3.73
CA ASP A 68 -17.35 -7.04 -2.36
C ASP A 68 -16.91 -5.65 -1.84
N PHE A 69 -16.08 -4.97 -2.62
CA PHE A 69 -15.56 -3.65 -2.30
C PHE A 69 -16.19 -2.57 -3.19
N GLY A 70 -16.42 -1.40 -2.61
CA GLY A 70 -16.87 -0.20 -3.31
C GLY A 70 -16.09 1.03 -2.86
N LEU A 71 -16.01 2.02 -3.74
CA LEU A 71 -15.47 3.33 -3.42
C LEU A 71 -16.54 4.18 -2.78
N VAL A 72 -16.13 5.01 -1.82
CA VAL A 72 -16.97 6.06 -1.23
C VAL A 72 -16.59 7.38 -1.89
N CYS A 73 -17.56 8.00 -2.58
CA CYS A 73 -17.35 9.23 -3.32
C CYS A 73 -17.59 10.47 -2.44
N PRO A 74 -17.01 11.63 -2.79
CA PRO A 74 -17.21 12.87 -2.02
C PRO A 74 -18.67 13.33 -1.96
N ASP A 75 -19.50 12.95 -2.93
CA ASP A 75 -20.94 13.22 -2.98
C ASP A 75 -21.78 12.27 -2.08
N GLY A 76 -21.13 11.33 -1.39
CA GLY A 76 -21.75 10.33 -0.54
C GLY A 76 -22.23 9.08 -1.28
N SER A 77 -22.10 9.03 -2.61
CA SER A 77 -22.44 7.84 -3.40
C SER A 77 -21.42 6.72 -3.22
N ARG A 78 -21.82 5.49 -3.59
CA ARG A 78 -20.95 4.32 -3.64
C ARG A 78 -20.86 3.82 -5.08
N THR A 79 -19.65 3.54 -5.54
CA THR A 79 -19.41 3.04 -6.90
C THR A 79 -18.43 1.88 -6.90
N ALA A 80 -18.30 1.20 -8.04
CA ALA A 80 -17.35 0.12 -8.20
C ALA A 80 -15.90 0.61 -8.08
N ILE A 81 -15.00 -0.27 -7.62
CA ILE A 81 -13.56 0.02 -7.49
C ILE A 81 -12.88 0.44 -8.81
N THR A 82 -13.48 0.11 -9.95
CA THR A 82 -12.99 0.49 -11.28
C THR A 82 -13.27 1.96 -11.63
N ALA A 83 -14.22 2.62 -10.96
CA ALA A 83 -14.62 4.00 -11.21
C ALA A 83 -13.77 5.04 -10.47
N TRP A 84 -12.56 4.68 -10.01
CA TRP A 84 -11.67 5.56 -9.24
C TRP A 84 -11.32 6.87 -9.95
N ARG A 85 -11.34 6.90 -11.30
CA ARG A 85 -11.06 8.12 -12.07
C ARG A 85 -12.10 9.21 -11.85
N THR A 86 -13.36 8.84 -11.72
CA THR A 86 -14.48 9.76 -11.50
C THR A 86 -14.87 9.88 -10.02
N CYS A 87 -14.52 8.88 -9.21
CA CYS A 87 -14.79 8.85 -7.77
C CYS A 87 -13.49 8.61 -6.98
N ASN A 88 -12.90 9.69 -6.48
CA ASN A 88 -11.74 9.68 -5.59
C ASN A 88 -11.80 10.87 -4.63
N LEU A 89 -11.05 10.79 -3.53
CA LEU A 89 -10.95 11.86 -2.54
C LEU A 89 -9.95 12.96 -2.93
N GLY A 90 -9.19 12.76 -4.00
CA GLY A 90 -8.17 13.70 -4.48
C GLY A 90 -6.98 13.02 -5.14
N SER A 91 -6.10 13.85 -5.69
CA SER A 91 -4.83 13.42 -6.27
C SER A 91 -3.74 13.37 -5.20
N VAL A 92 -3.02 12.26 -5.13
CA VAL A 92 -1.84 12.10 -4.28
C VAL A 92 -0.60 12.34 -5.14
N PRO A 93 0.30 13.28 -4.77
CA PRO A 93 1.56 13.47 -5.46
C PRO A 93 2.40 12.18 -5.45
N PRO A 94 3.20 11.91 -6.49
CA PRO A 94 4.07 10.75 -6.51
C PRO A 94 5.11 10.82 -5.37
N SER A 95 5.51 9.66 -4.87
CA SER A 95 6.61 9.56 -3.92
C SER A 95 7.90 10.13 -4.53
N VAL A 96 8.61 10.96 -3.78
CA VAL A 96 9.86 11.60 -4.22
C VAL A 96 11.03 11.23 -3.32
N VAL A 97 12.23 11.13 -3.91
CA VAL A 97 13.47 10.95 -3.15
C VAL A 97 13.95 12.30 -2.65
N VAL A 98 13.94 12.50 -1.33
CA VAL A 98 14.41 13.73 -0.70
C VAL A 98 15.90 13.60 -0.38
N THR A 99 16.68 14.59 -0.79
CA THR A 99 18.13 14.62 -0.56
C THR A 99 18.58 15.97 -0.03
N ARG A 100 19.82 16.04 0.48
CA ARG A 100 20.45 17.33 0.74
C ARG A 100 20.74 18.01 -0.61
N ARG A 101 20.63 19.34 -0.66
CA ARG A 101 20.86 20.14 -1.88
C ARG A 101 22.18 19.79 -2.57
N VAL A 102 23.26 19.62 -1.81
CA VAL A 102 24.61 19.31 -2.34
C VAL A 102 24.76 17.90 -2.92
N THR A 103 23.82 17.00 -2.67
CA THR A 103 23.88 15.59 -3.11
C THR A 103 22.89 15.26 -4.23
N VAL A 104 21.99 16.18 -4.60
CA VAL A 104 20.85 15.88 -5.49
C VAL A 104 21.29 15.34 -6.85
N THR A 105 22.29 15.94 -7.48
CA THR A 105 22.81 15.52 -8.79
C THR A 105 23.42 14.13 -8.73
N LYS A 106 24.25 13.86 -7.71
CA LYS A 106 24.87 12.55 -7.50
C LYS A 106 23.83 11.45 -7.29
N VAL A 107 22.78 11.72 -6.51
CA VAL A 107 21.71 10.76 -6.26
C VAL A 107 20.87 10.53 -7.51
N GLN A 108 20.55 11.59 -8.26
CA GLN A 108 19.82 11.47 -9.52
C GLN A 108 20.61 10.65 -10.55
N ASP A 109 21.90 10.93 -10.73
CA ASP A 109 22.77 10.19 -11.65
C ASP A 109 22.90 8.71 -11.24
N PHE A 110 23.00 8.45 -9.94
CA PHE A 110 23.04 7.09 -9.40
C PHE A 110 21.74 6.34 -9.73
N LEU A 111 20.59 6.93 -9.42
CA LEU A 111 19.29 6.30 -9.67
C LEU A 111 19.04 6.04 -11.16
N ALA A 112 19.40 6.98 -12.04
CA ALA A 112 19.29 6.80 -13.48
C ALA A 112 20.13 5.61 -13.98
N LYS A 113 21.40 5.54 -13.58
CA LYS A 113 22.30 4.42 -13.93
C LYS A 113 21.83 3.09 -13.35
N SER A 114 21.34 3.09 -12.11
CA SER A 114 20.80 1.89 -11.47
C SER A 114 19.57 1.34 -12.20
N GLN A 115 18.70 2.21 -12.75
CA GLN A 115 17.54 1.78 -13.53
C GLN A 115 17.92 1.16 -14.88
N GLU A 116 18.94 1.70 -15.55
CA GLU A 116 19.49 1.10 -16.77
C GLU A 116 20.14 -0.26 -16.49
N SER A 117 20.94 -0.33 -15.43
CA SER A 117 21.59 -1.57 -14.99
C SER A 117 20.59 -2.62 -14.50
N SER A 118 19.45 -2.21 -13.93
CA SER A 118 18.37 -3.13 -13.52
C SER A 118 17.75 -3.89 -14.70
N LYS A 119 17.85 -3.38 -15.93
CA LYS A 119 17.37 -4.07 -17.13
C LYS A 119 18.31 -5.19 -17.59
N ILE A 120 19.58 -5.10 -17.21
CA ILE A 120 20.66 -5.98 -17.68
C ILE A 120 21.05 -6.97 -16.57
N SER A 121 20.98 -6.54 -15.31
CA SER A 121 21.25 -7.37 -14.13
C SER A 121 19.98 -8.12 -13.69
N GLY A 122 20.16 -9.19 -12.91
CA GLY A 122 19.04 -9.91 -12.27
C GLY A 122 18.38 -9.15 -11.11
N PHE A 123 18.77 -7.89 -10.88
CA PHE A 123 18.24 -7.04 -9.81
C PHE A 123 17.20 -6.06 -10.36
N GLN A 124 15.99 -6.10 -9.80
CA GLN A 124 14.89 -5.23 -10.20
C GLN A 124 14.61 -4.18 -9.12
N LEU A 125 14.98 -2.92 -9.38
CA LEU A 125 14.86 -1.81 -8.42
C LEU A 125 13.41 -1.55 -7.93
N PHE A 126 12.41 -1.83 -8.77
CA PHE A 126 10.99 -1.61 -8.50
C PHE A 126 10.23 -2.93 -8.25
N GLU A 127 10.92 -4.02 -7.92
CA GLU A 127 10.29 -5.31 -7.57
C GLU A 127 10.70 -5.71 -6.14
N SER A 128 9.72 -5.81 -5.25
CA SER A 128 9.96 -6.18 -3.85
C SER A 128 9.30 -7.49 -3.42
N LEU A 129 8.48 -8.10 -4.29
CA LEU A 129 7.72 -9.31 -3.98
C LEU A 129 8.63 -10.50 -3.61
N ARG A 130 9.78 -10.63 -4.30
CA ARG A 130 10.77 -11.69 -4.05
C ARG A 130 11.41 -11.62 -2.66
N TYR A 131 11.30 -10.48 -1.98
CA TYR A 131 11.85 -10.25 -0.65
C TYR A 131 10.80 -10.37 0.46
N GLY A 132 9.60 -10.89 0.13
CA GLY A 132 8.52 -11.08 1.10
C GLY A 132 7.83 -9.78 1.51
N GLY A 133 7.97 -8.70 0.72
CA GLY A 133 7.38 -7.39 0.97
C GLY A 133 6.75 -6.77 -0.28
N SER A 134 6.14 -5.59 -0.11
CA SER A 134 5.82 -4.68 -1.22
C SER A 134 6.39 -3.32 -0.87
N ASP A 135 6.55 -2.49 -1.89
CA ASP A 135 6.91 -1.09 -1.75
C ASP A 135 8.21 -0.89 -0.92
N LEU A 136 9.12 -1.88 -0.96
CA LEU A 136 10.41 -1.79 -0.28
C LEU A 136 11.33 -0.84 -1.05
N LEU A 137 11.73 0.27 -0.42
CA LEU A 137 12.43 1.43 -1.00
C LEU A 137 11.60 2.21 -2.01
N PHE A 138 11.11 1.55 -3.04
CA PHE A 138 10.27 2.11 -4.09
C PHE A 138 9.00 1.27 -4.27
N LYS A 139 7.94 1.94 -4.70
CA LYS A 139 6.68 1.30 -5.09
C LYS A 139 6.80 0.62 -6.45
#